data_AF-A0A506RAM0-F1
#
_entry.id   AF-A0A506RAM0-F1
#
_cell.length_a   1.000
_cell.length_b   1.000
_cell.length_c   1.000
_cell.angle_alpha   90.00
_cell.angle_beta   90.00
_cell.angle_gamma   90.00
#
_symmetry.space_group_name_H-M   'P 1'
#
loop_
_entity.id
_entity.type
_entity.pdbx_description
1 polymer ?
#
loop_
_entity_poly.entity_id
_entity_poly.type
_entity_poly.pdbx_seq_one_letter_code
_entity_poly.pdbx_strand_id
1 'polypeptide(L)' 'MSADSEDVEITIEKLQQELRMFFCNDDTTINEWLDLPLPVLNGERPRNMFDTAERRQQLFQIVEEMKYGEMA' A
#
# COMPACT_ATOMS: atom_id res chain seq x y z
N MET A 1 -23.40 -18.23 -5.89
CA MET A 1 -23.23 -16.93 -6.59
C MET A 1 -23.77 -15.90 -5.63
N SER A 2 -23.00 -14.99 -5.05
CA SER A 2 -21.77 -14.35 -5.52
C SER A 2 -20.94 -14.01 -4.29
N ALA A 3 -19.61 -14.05 -4.41
CA ALA A 3 -18.76 -13.43 -3.40
C ALA A 3 -19.14 -11.95 -3.41
N ASP A 4 -19.81 -11.50 -2.35
CA ASP A 4 -19.86 -10.10 -1.99
C ASP A 4 -18.39 -9.77 -1.69
N SER A 5 -17.67 -9.32 -2.72
CA SER A 5 -16.39 -8.65 -2.50
C SER A 5 -16.78 -7.43 -1.70
N GLU A 6 -16.75 -7.57 -0.37
CA GLU A 6 -16.74 -6.44 0.54
C GLU A 6 -15.62 -5.55 0.01
N ASP A 7 -16.00 -4.46 -0.63
CA ASP A 7 -15.10 -3.38 -0.99
C ASP A 7 -14.70 -2.76 0.35
N VAL A 8 -13.80 -3.46 1.05
CA VAL A 8 -13.31 -3.05 2.37
C VAL A 8 -12.51 -1.81 2.09
N GLU A 9 -13.15 -0.66 2.28
CA GLU A 9 -12.52 0.63 2.07
C GLU A 9 -11.24 0.67 2.92
N ILE A 10 -10.08 0.66 2.23
CA ILE A 10 -8.81 0.77 2.92
C ILE A 10 -8.71 2.20 3.47
N THR A 11 -8.88 2.33 4.78
CA THR A 11 -8.68 3.59 5.48
C THR A 11 -7.20 3.94 5.57
N ILE A 12 -6.89 5.22 5.77
CA ILE A 12 -5.50 5.68 5.97
C ILE A 12 -4.84 4.93 7.14
N GLU A 13 -5.57 4.75 8.24
CA GLU A 13 -5.06 4.07 9.44
C GLU A 13 -4.72 2.60 9.16
N LYS A 14 -5.59 1.89 8.42
CA LYS A 14 -5.35 0.50 8.03
C LYS A 14 -4.11 0.36 7.16
N LEU A 15 -3.96 1.22 6.16
CA LEU A 15 -2.79 1.26 5.28
C LEU A 15 -1.49 1.59 6.04
N GLN A 16 -1.54 2.57 6.95
CA GLN A 16 -0.40 2.90 7.80
C GLN A 16 -0.01 1.74 8.73
N GLN A 17 -0.99 1.02 9.27
CA GLN A 17 -0.75 -0.14 10.11
C GLN A 17 -0.07 -1.26 9.32
N GLU A 18 -0.52 -1.56 8.10
CA GLU A 18 0.14 -2.56 7.25
C GLU A 18 1.57 -2.16 6.90
N LEU A 19 1.82 -0.90 6.53
CA LEU A 19 3.16 -0.40 6.26
C LEU A 19 4.07 -0.55 7.49
N ARG A 20 3.56 -0.20 8.68
CA ARG A 20 4.29 -0.41 9.94
C ARG A 20 4.60 -1.89 10.17
N MET A 21 3.66 -2.80 9.90
CA MET A 21 3.91 -4.24 10.05
C MET A 21 4.93 -4.76 9.04
N PHE A 22 4.88 -4.30 7.78
CA PHE A 22 5.80 -4.69 6.72
C PHE A 22 7.22 -4.18 6.98
N PHE A 23 7.37 -2.93 7.41
CA PHE A 23 8.66 -2.29 7.70
C PHE A 23 9.09 -2.40 9.17
N CYS A 24 8.56 -3.37 9.93
CA CYS A 24 8.92 -3.61 11.34
C CYS A 24 8.85 -2.38 12.27
N ASN A 25 7.88 -1.48 12.03
CA ASN A 25 7.69 -0.20 12.71
C ASN A 25 8.84 0.80 12.54
N ASP A 26 9.69 0.63 11.52
CA ASP A 26 10.71 1.61 11.18
C ASP A 26 10.11 2.77 10.38
N ASP A 27 9.67 3.79 11.12
CA ASP A 27 9.10 5.01 10.54
C ASP A 27 10.09 5.76 9.62
N THR A 28 11.40 5.57 9.76
CA THR A 28 12.39 6.18 8.86
C THR A 28 12.33 5.52 7.50
N THR A 29 12.47 4.18 7.47
CA THR A 29 12.40 3.40 6.23
C THR A 29 11.04 3.55 5.55
N ILE A 30 9.94 3.61 6.32
CA ILE A 30 8.59 3.86 5.77
C ILE A 30 8.56 5.22 5.07
N ASN A 31 9.01 6.29 5.72
CA ASN A 31 8.98 7.63 5.11
C ASN A 31 9.86 7.71 3.87
N GLU A 32 11.06 7.11 3.90
CA GLU A 32 11.93 7.04 2.74
C GLU A 32 11.23 6.31 1.58
N TRP A 33 10.69 5.12 1.82
CA TRP A 33 9.98 4.35 0.81
C TRP A 33 8.76 5.09 0.25
N LEU A 34 8.02 5.81 1.09
CA LEU A 34 6.86 6.61 0.67
C LEU A 34 7.24 7.74 -0.29
N ASP A 35 8.47 8.26 -0.21
CA ASP A 35 8.98 9.33 -1.06
C ASP A 35 9.77 8.83 -2.28
N LEU A 36 10.02 7.52 -2.37
CA LEU A 36 10.65 6.91 -3.54
C LEU A 36 9.64 6.72 -4.69
N PRO A 37 9.98 7.13 -5.93
CA PRO A 37 9.16 6.84 -7.09
C PRO A 37 9.21 5.34 -7.40
N LEU A 38 8.04 4.69 -7.45
CA LEU A 38 7.96 3.26 -7.72
C LEU A 38 7.63 2.97 -9.19
N PRO A 39 8.35 2.08 -9.89
CA PRO A 39 8.04 1.69 -11.26
C PRO A 39 6.62 1.13 -11.43
N VAL A 40 6.13 0.35 -10.46
CA VAL A 40 4.76 -0.21 -10.46
C VAL A 40 3.67 0.86 -10.40
N LEU A 41 4.01 2.06 -9.91
CA LEU A 41 3.15 3.24 -9.91
C LEU A 41 3.47 4.19 -11.08
N ASN A 42 4.06 3.70 -12.17
CA ASN A 42 4.53 4.52 -13.30
C ASN A 42 5.49 5.64 -12.88
N GLY A 43 6.31 5.41 -11.85
CA GLY A 43 7.24 6.41 -11.29
C GLY A 43 6.59 7.39 -10.30
N GLU A 44 5.32 7.18 -9.94
CA GLU A 44 4.69 7.94 -8.86
C GLU A 44 5.13 7.46 -7.47
N ARG A 45 5.00 8.35 -6.49
CA ARG A 45 5.36 8.09 -5.09
C ARG A 45 4.18 7.47 -4.33
N PRO A 46 4.41 6.44 -3.51
CA PRO A 46 3.37 5.86 -2.64
C PRO A 46 2.66 6.89 -1.77
N ARG A 47 3.36 7.94 -1.32
CA ARG A 47 2.77 9.04 -0.52
C ARG A 47 1.55 9.67 -1.20
N ASN A 48 1.52 9.74 -2.52
CA ASN A 48 0.40 10.32 -3.27
C ASN A 48 -0.82 9.39 -3.35
N MET A 49 -0.65 8.10 -3.02
CA MET A 49 -1.72 7.11 -3.08
C MET A 49 -2.68 7.18 -1.89
N PHE A 50 -2.39 8.01 -0.88
CA PHE A 50 -3.22 8.17 0.31
C PHE A 50 -4.48 9.02 0.08
N ASP A 51 -4.60 9.65 -1.09
CA ASP A 51 -5.63 10.64 -1.42
C ASP A 51 -7.05 10.06 -1.49
N THR A 52 -7.25 9.02 -2.31
CA THR A 52 -8.58 8.40 -2.50
C THR A 52 -8.59 6.94 -2.02
N ALA A 53 -9.78 6.43 -1.67
CA ALA A 53 -9.96 5.04 -1.24
C ALA A 53 -9.42 4.04 -2.28
N GLU A 54 -9.71 4.26 -3.55
CA GLU A 54 -9.25 3.41 -4.67
C GLU A 54 -7.71 3.37 -4.73
N ARG A 55 -7.06 4.53 -4.54
CA ARG A 55 -5.59 4.62 -4.54
C ARG A 55 -4.99 3.96 -3.30
N ARG A 56 -5.62 4.09 -2.14
CA ARG A 56 -5.21 3.39 -0.91
C ARG A 56 -5.30 1.89 -1.08
N GLN A 57 -6.37 1.39 -1.70
CA GLN A 57 -6.54 -0.02 -2.01
C GLN A 57 -5.46 -0.52 -2.98
N GLN A 58 -5.15 0.24 -4.03
CA GLN A 58 -4.06 -0.12 -4.94
C GLN A 58 -2.71 -0.20 -4.21
N LEU A 59 -2.39 0.78 -3.34
CA LEU A 59 -1.15 0.75 -2.58
C LEU A 59 -1.10 -0.42 -1.60
N PHE A 60 -2.23 -0.74 -0.96
CA PHE A 60 -2.36 -1.88 -0.06
C PHE A 60 -2.02 -3.20 -0.79
N GLN A 61 -2.58 -3.40 -1.98
CA GLN A 61 -2.30 -4.59 -2.79
C GLN A 61 -0.81 -4.70 -3.15
N ILE A 62 -0.15 -3.60 -3.54
CA ILE A 62 1.29 -3.59 -3.82
C ILE A 62 2.10 -4.03 -2.59
N VAL A 63 1.74 -3.53 -1.41
CA VAL A 63 2.42 -3.91 -0.15
C VAL A 63 2.20 -5.39 0.17
N GLU A 64 1.00 -5.93 -0.09
CA GLU A 64 0.73 -7.36 0.07
C GLU A 64 1.54 -8.21 -0.91
N GLU A 65 1.56 -7.85 -2.20
CA GLU A 65 2.36 -8.55 -3.23
C GLU A 65 3.85 -8.54 -2.87
N MET A 66 4.37 -7.41 -2.40
CA MET A 66 5.75 -7.27 -1.90
C MET A 66 6.04 -8.20 -0.71
N LYS A 67 5.08 -8.40 0.18
CA LYS A 67 5.21 -9.23 1.39
C LYS A 67 5.28 -10.72 1.07
N TYR A 68 4.51 -11.17 0.08
CA TYR A 68 4.49 -12.58 -0.33
C TYR A 68 5.50 -12.91 -1.43
N GLY A 69 6.20 -11.90 -1.96
CA GLY A 69 7.19 -12.08 -3.01
C GLY A 69 6.58 -12.43 -4.38
N GLU A 70 5.27 -12.22 -4.54
CA GLU A 70 4.57 -12.34 -5.82
C GLU A 70 4.80 -11.07 -6.64
N MET A 71 6.07 -10.79 -6.98
CA MET A 71 6.36 -9.94 -8.12
C MET A 71 6.54 -10.86 -9.33
N ALA A 72 5.51 -10.95 -10.17
CA ALA A 72 5.61 -11.56 -11.50
C ALA A 72 6.45 -10.68 -12.45
#